data_AF-A0A2D4PTF6-F1
#
_entry.id   AF-A0A2D4PTF6-F1
#
_cell.length_a   1.000
_cell.length_b   1.000
_cell.length_c   1.000
_cell.angle_alpha   90.00
_cell.angle_beta   90.00
_cell.angle_gamma   90.00
#
_symmetry.space_group_name_H-M   'P 1'
#
loop_
_entity.id
_entity.type
_entity.pdbx_description
1 polymer ?
#
loop_
_entity_poly.entity_id
_entity_poly.type
_entity_poly.pdbx_seq_one_letter_code
_entity_poly.pdbx_strand_id
1 'polypeptide(L)'
;VRVVAFGKWAGVAGMINILHGMGLRFLALGHHTPFMHIGMAHNYRNSSQAVQAVRDAGYEISLGLMPKSIGPLTFVFTGTGNVSKGAQEMFNALPCEFVEPHELKEVSRTGDLRKVYGTVLSRHQHLVRKTDGVYDPIEYDKHPELYTSRFNNDIAPYATCVINGI
;
A
#
# COMPACT_ATOMS: atom_id res chain seq x y z
N VAL A 1 -2.98 -23.53 14.87
CA VAL A 1 -1.70 -23.34 14.13
C VAL A 1 -1.89 -23.84 12.70
N ARG A 2 -1.55 -23.04 11.68
CA ARG A 2 -1.58 -23.48 10.28
C ARG A 2 -0.24 -24.16 9.97
N VAL A 3 -0.26 -25.44 9.59
CA VAL A 3 0.95 -26.24 9.34
C VAL A 3 1.67 -25.79 8.06
N VAL A 4 0.92 -25.23 7.10
CA VAL A 4 1.46 -24.62 5.87
C VAL A 4 0.72 -23.30 5.63
N ALA A 5 1.45 -22.24 5.26
CA ALA A 5 0.87 -20.93 4.96
C ALA A 5 1.62 -20.24 3.81
N PHE A 6 0.86 -19.73 2.83
CA PHE A 6 1.38 -19.03 1.65
C PHE A 6 1.16 -17.52 1.68
N GLY A 7 0.58 -16.98 2.77
CA GLY A 7 0.15 -15.58 2.85
C GLY A 7 1.27 -14.59 2.52
N LYS A 8 2.49 -14.82 3.02
CA LYS A 8 3.64 -13.96 2.71
C LYS A 8 3.93 -13.88 1.21
N TRP A 9 3.95 -15.02 0.52
CA TRP A 9 4.19 -15.05 -0.93
C TRP A 9 3.04 -14.44 -1.73
N ALA A 10 1.80 -14.59 -1.27
CA ALA A 10 0.66 -13.90 -1.85
C ALA A 10 0.80 -12.37 -1.75
N GLY A 11 1.29 -11.86 -0.62
CA GLY A 11 1.61 -10.45 -0.43
C GLY A 11 2.69 -9.94 -1.39
N VAL A 12 3.79 -10.70 -1.51
CA VAL A 12 4.90 -10.37 -2.43
C VAL A 12 4.39 -10.30 -3.87
N ALA A 13 3.71 -11.33 -4.36
CA ALA A 13 3.18 -11.38 -5.73
C ALA A 13 2.11 -10.29 -5.97
N GLY A 14 1.23 -10.07 -4.99
CA GLY A 14 0.21 -9.03 -5.03
C GLY A 14 0.81 -7.63 -5.16
N MET A 15 1.85 -7.33 -4.39
CA MET A 15 2.52 -6.03 -4.47
C MET A 15 3.19 -5.80 -5.83
N ILE A 16 3.88 -6.81 -6.38
CA ILE A 16 4.47 -6.71 -7.74
C ILE A 16 3.39 -6.39 -8.78
N ASN A 17 2.27 -7.11 -8.74
CA ASN A 17 1.16 -6.89 -9.67
C ASN A 17 0.50 -5.52 -9.49
N ILE A 18 0.41 -5.02 -8.25
CA ILE A 18 -0.07 -3.66 -7.98
C ILE A 18 0.85 -2.62 -8.62
N LEU A 19 2.17 -2.74 -8.43
CA LEU A 19 3.13 -1.80 -9.02
C LEU A 19 3.08 -1.83 -10.55
N HIS A 20 3.00 -3.02 -11.15
CA HIS A 20 2.75 -3.18 -12.58
C HIS A 20 1.46 -2.48 -13.03
N GLY A 21 0.35 -2.70 -12.31
CA GLY A 21 -0.94 -2.07 -12.58
C GLY A 21 -0.91 -0.55 -12.44
N MET A 22 -0.12 -0.01 -11.51
CA MET A 22 0.12 1.43 -11.40
C MET A 22 0.87 1.97 -12.63
N GLY A 23 1.87 1.24 -13.14
CA GLY A 23 2.55 1.59 -14.39
C GLY A 23 1.57 1.70 -15.56
N LEU A 24 0.68 0.72 -15.73
CA LEU A 24 -0.36 0.75 -16.77
C LEU A 24 -1.36 1.88 -16.56
N ARG A 25 -1.81 2.09 -15.31
CA ARG A 25 -2.77 3.16 -14.97
C ARG A 25 -2.19 4.53 -15.27
N PHE A 26 -0.96 4.81 -14.85
CA PHE A 26 -0.33 6.09 -15.10
C PHE A 26 -0.04 6.32 -16.57
N LEU A 27 0.37 5.27 -17.30
CA LEU A 27 0.50 5.35 -18.75
C LEU A 27 -0.83 5.72 -19.42
N ALA A 28 -1.94 5.10 -19.01
CA ALA A 28 -3.28 5.43 -19.51
C ALA A 28 -3.73 6.87 -19.17
N LEU A 29 -3.18 7.45 -18.11
CA LEU A 29 -3.38 8.86 -17.74
C LEU A 29 -2.40 9.81 -18.45
N GLY A 30 -1.56 9.32 -19.36
CA GLY A 30 -0.60 10.12 -20.13
C GLY A 30 0.72 10.38 -19.39
N HIS A 31 1.07 9.58 -18.40
CA HIS A 31 2.29 9.74 -17.61
C HIS A 31 3.30 8.63 -17.87
N HIS A 32 4.52 9.04 -18.19
CA HIS A 32 5.68 8.16 -18.14
C HIS A 32 6.20 8.09 -16.71
N THR A 33 6.20 6.90 -16.12
CA THR A 33 6.61 6.70 -14.73
C THR A 33 7.56 5.50 -14.61
N PRO A 34 8.43 5.46 -13.58
CA PRO A 34 9.32 4.34 -13.34
C PRO A 34 8.62 2.98 -13.25
N PHE A 35 7.36 2.95 -12.77
CA PHE A 35 6.57 1.72 -12.65
C PHE A 35 6.26 1.03 -13.98
N MET A 36 6.37 1.71 -15.12
CA MET A 36 6.14 1.12 -16.44
C MET A 36 7.08 -0.06 -16.75
N HIS A 37 8.25 -0.10 -16.11
CA HIS A 37 9.27 -1.12 -16.33
C HIS A 37 9.05 -2.38 -15.47
N ILE A 38 8.08 -2.35 -14.55
CA ILE A 38 7.76 -3.49 -13.69
C ILE A 38 6.79 -4.40 -14.45
N GLY A 39 7.17 -5.66 -14.61
CA GLY A 39 6.31 -6.71 -15.18
C GLY A 39 5.39 -7.35 -14.14
N MET A 40 4.42 -8.14 -14.60
CA MET A 40 3.62 -8.97 -13.70
C MET A 40 4.49 -10.01 -12.99
N ALA A 41 4.08 -10.42 -11.79
CA ALA A 41 4.84 -11.34 -10.93
C ALA A 41 5.25 -12.65 -11.64
N HIS A 42 4.39 -13.21 -12.49
CA HIS A 42 4.65 -14.46 -13.20
C HIS A 42 5.68 -14.33 -14.35
N ASN A 43 6.07 -13.11 -14.72
CA ASN A 43 7.11 -12.88 -15.72
C ASN A 43 8.52 -13.00 -15.14
N TYR A 44 8.66 -12.99 -13.81
CA TYR A 44 9.94 -13.13 -13.15
C TYR A 44 10.25 -14.58 -12.83
N ARG A 45 11.48 -15.00 -13.10
CA ARG A 45 11.93 -16.38 -12.83
C ARG A 45 12.01 -16.69 -11.33
N ASN A 46 12.27 -15.67 -10.51
CA ASN A 46 12.34 -15.76 -9.06
C ASN A 46 12.10 -14.39 -8.41
N SER A 47 11.90 -14.38 -7.09
CA SER A 47 11.62 -13.16 -6.32
C SER A 47 12.74 -12.13 -6.39
N SER A 48 14.00 -12.55 -6.51
CA SER A 48 15.14 -11.63 -6.57
C SER A 48 15.11 -10.75 -7.82
N GLN A 49 14.70 -11.30 -8.97
CA GLN A 49 14.53 -10.51 -10.20
C GLN A 49 13.39 -9.49 -10.06
N ALA A 50 12.27 -9.89 -9.44
CA ALA A 50 11.18 -8.97 -9.19
C ALA A 50 11.59 -7.84 -8.25
N VAL A 51 12.32 -8.15 -7.16
CA VAL A 51 12.88 -7.14 -6.25
C VAL A 51 13.83 -6.20 -6.98
N GLN A 52 14.66 -6.69 -7.89
CA GLN A 52 15.56 -5.84 -8.67
C GLN A 52 14.78 -4.84 -9.54
N ALA A 53 13.74 -5.29 -10.24
CA ALA A 53 12.90 -4.39 -11.03
C ALA A 53 12.22 -3.30 -10.18
N VAL A 54 11.79 -3.64 -8.96
CA VAL A 54 11.25 -2.66 -8.01
C VAL A 54 12.32 -1.69 -7.51
N ARG A 55 13.55 -2.16 -7.27
CA ARG A 55 14.69 -1.31 -6.89
C ARG A 55 15.09 -0.35 -8.01
N ASP A 56 15.09 -0.81 -9.26
CA ASP A 56 15.42 0.02 -10.42
C ASP A 56 14.39 1.16 -10.55
N ALA A 57 13.10 0.84 -10.44
CA ALA A 57 12.03 1.85 -10.37
C ALA A 57 12.21 2.78 -9.15
N GLY A 58 12.58 2.23 -8.00
CA GLY A 58 12.87 2.99 -6.78
C GLY A 58 14.03 3.97 -6.94
N TYR A 59 15.08 3.57 -7.65
CA TYR A 59 16.22 4.44 -7.96
C TYR A 59 15.78 5.63 -8.80
N GLU A 60 15.01 5.41 -9.86
CA GLU A 60 14.45 6.50 -10.68
C GLU A 60 13.54 7.44 -9.88
N ILE A 61 12.70 6.89 -8.99
CA ILE A 61 11.90 7.70 -8.06
C ILE A 61 12.83 8.59 -7.21
N SER A 62 13.90 8.04 -6.64
CA SER A 62 14.84 8.80 -5.80
C SER A 62 15.56 9.93 -6.54
N LEU A 63 15.74 9.78 -7.87
CA LEU A 63 16.28 10.81 -8.76
C LEU A 63 15.25 11.88 -9.15
N GLY A 64 14.00 11.74 -8.71
CA GLY A 64 12.92 12.69 -9.00
C GLY A 64 12.32 12.52 -10.40
N LEU A 65 12.41 11.32 -10.99
CA LEU A 65 11.86 11.02 -12.32
C LEU A 65 10.36 10.72 -12.30
N MET A 66 9.69 10.93 -11.18
CA MET A 66 8.23 10.92 -11.09
C MET A 66 7.63 12.24 -11.61
N PRO A 67 6.62 12.20 -12.49
CA PRO A 67 5.90 13.39 -12.92
C PRO A 67 5.26 14.15 -11.75
N LYS A 68 5.55 15.45 -11.66
CA LYS A 68 5.00 16.32 -10.58
C LYS A 68 3.48 16.39 -10.55
N SER A 69 2.82 16.17 -11.69
CA SER A 69 1.35 16.14 -11.82
C SER A 69 0.69 14.98 -11.07
N ILE A 70 1.42 13.91 -10.77
CA ILE A 70 0.90 12.77 -9.98
C ILE A 70 0.87 13.12 -8.49
N GLY A 71 1.76 14.02 -8.04
CA GLY A 71 1.93 14.33 -6.63
C GLY A 71 2.56 13.19 -5.82
N PRO A 72 2.59 13.31 -4.49
CA PRO A 72 3.12 12.29 -3.60
C PRO A 72 2.31 10.99 -3.68
N LEU A 73 3.00 9.85 -3.67
CA LEU A 73 2.35 8.54 -3.71
C LEU A 73 2.17 7.97 -2.31
N THR A 74 0.94 7.60 -1.96
CA THR A 74 0.59 6.99 -0.69
C THR A 74 0.01 5.58 -0.89
N PHE A 75 0.55 4.63 -0.15
CA PHE A 75 0.21 3.22 -0.19
C PHE A 75 -0.38 2.81 1.15
N VAL A 76 -1.63 2.34 1.13
CA VAL A 76 -2.36 1.97 2.35
C VAL A 76 -2.52 0.45 2.40
N PHE A 77 -1.84 -0.19 3.34
CA PHE A 77 -1.91 -1.62 3.57
C PHE A 77 -2.97 -1.94 4.60
N THR A 78 -4.02 -2.68 4.25
CA THR A 78 -5.00 -3.16 5.24
C THR A 78 -4.58 -4.51 5.81
N GLY A 79 -4.77 -4.68 7.12
CA GLY A 79 -4.38 -5.90 7.83
C GLY A 79 -2.91 -5.92 8.23
N THR A 80 -2.60 -6.71 9.26
CA THR A 80 -1.26 -6.83 9.86
C THR A 80 -0.71 -8.26 9.77
N GLY A 81 -1.39 -9.12 9.00
CA GLY A 81 -1.05 -10.52 8.81
C GLY A 81 0.09 -10.76 7.82
N ASN A 82 0.33 -12.03 7.49
CA ASN A 82 1.44 -12.43 6.63
C ASN A 82 1.35 -11.86 5.21
N VAL A 83 0.14 -11.67 4.66
CA VAL A 83 -0.06 -11.06 3.33
C VAL A 83 0.43 -9.61 3.34
N SER A 84 -0.08 -8.79 4.27
CA SER A 84 0.37 -7.41 4.45
C SER A 84 1.89 -7.30 4.64
N LYS A 85 2.50 -8.15 5.48
CA LYS A 85 3.95 -8.19 5.68
C LYS A 85 4.71 -8.53 4.39
N GLY A 86 4.25 -9.51 3.61
CA GLY A 86 4.86 -9.85 2.33
C GLY A 86 4.78 -8.72 1.31
N ALA A 87 3.67 -7.97 1.29
CA ALA A 87 3.55 -6.79 0.44
C ALA A 87 4.51 -5.66 0.88
N GLN A 88 4.62 -5.43 2.18
CA GLN A 88 5.55 -4.45 2.76
C GLN A 88 7.02 -4.78 2.46
N GLU A 89 7.40 -6.06 2.44
CA GLU A 89 8.77 -6.47 2.06
C GLU A 89 9.13 -6.03 0.64
N MET A 90 8.20 -6.12 -0.31
CA MET A 90 8.41 -5.63 -1.66
C MET A 90 8.35 -4.09 -1.72
N PHE A 91 7.45 -3.46 -0.96
CA PHE A 91 7.36 -2.01 -0.86
C PHE A 91 8.66 -1.37 -0.33
N ASN A 92 9.33 -2.02 0.64
CA ASN A 92 10.62 -1.59 1.19
C ASN A 92 11.78 -1.61 0.18
N ALA A 93 11.58 -2.16 -1.02
CA ALA A 93 12.55 -2.05 -2.11
C ALA A 93 12.48 -0.69 -2.84
N LEU A 94 11.41 0.09 -2.63
CA LEU A 94 11.29 1.48 -3.06
C LEU A 94 11.94 2.42 -2.04
N PRO A 95 12.30 3.67 -2.41
CA PRO A 95 12.61 4.71 -1.44
C PRO A 95 11.33 5.05 -0.68
N CYS A 96 11.09 4.42 0.46
CA CYS A 96 9.83 4.55 1.18
C CYS A 96 9.98 5.12 2.59
N GLU A 97 8.90 5.73 3.05
CA GLU A 97 8.73 6.21 4.43
C GLU A 97 7.38 5.71 4.96
N PHE A 98 7.38 5.04 6.11
CA PHE A 98 6.13 4.67 6.77
C PHE A 98 5.66 5.81 7.68
N VAL A 99 4.39 6.16 7.56
CA VAL A 99 3.73 7.22 8.33
C VAL A 99 2.46 6.72 8.98
N GLU A 100 2.06 7.36 10.07
CA GLU A 100 0.82 7.06 10.76
C GLU A 100 -0.41 7.47 9.93
N PRO A 101 -1.57 6.82 10.11
CA PRO A 101 -2.75 7.12 9.30
C PRO A 101 -3.22 8.56 9.34
N HIS A 102 -3.03 9.24 10.47
CA HIS A 102 -3.44 10.64 10.62
C HIS A 102 -2.54 11.60 9.82
N GLU A 103 -1.33 11.16 9.45
CA GLU A 103 -0.37 11.93 8.65
C GLU A 103 -0.65 11.82 7.14
N LEU A 104 -1.43 10.82 6.69
CA LEU A 104 -1.74 10.57 5.26
C LEU A 104 -2.23 11.81 4.52
N LYS A 105 -3.08 12.60 5.17
CA LYS A 105 -3.63 13.84 4.59
C LYS A 105 -2.53 14.87 4.28
N GLU A 106 -1.54 14.99 5.15
CA GLU A 106 -0.44 15.93 4.96
C GLU A 106 0.50 15.42 3.87
N VAL A 107 0.97 14.17 3.99
CA VAL A 107 1.93 13.61 3.02
C VAL A 107 1.37 13.49 1.62
N SER A 108 0.06 13.24 1.46
CA SER A 108 -0.59 13.21 0.13
C SER A 108 -0.59 14.57 -0.58
N ARG A 109 -0.35 15.67 0.15
CA ARG A 109 -0.35 17.04 -0.39
C ARG A 109 1.05 17.61 -0.54
N THR A 110 1.92 17.38 0.44
CA THR A 110 3.21 18.06 0.57
C THR A 110 4.40 17.11 0.68
N GLY A 111 4.17 15.80 0.53
CA GLY A 111 5.24 14.80 0.56
C GLY A 111 6.32 15.01 -0.49
N ASP A 112 7.52 14.52 -0.20
CA ASP A 112 8.64 14.51 -1.14
C ASP A 112 8.37 13.53 -2.28
N LEU A 113 8.48 14.01 -3.52
CA LEU A 113 8.25 13.23 -4.73
C LEU A 113 9.37 12.22 -5.03
N ARG A 114 10.47 12.27 -4.28
CA ARG A 114 11.61 11.34 -4.40
C ARG A 114 11.47 10.10 -3.54
N LYS A 115 10.32 9.93 -2.88
CA LYS A 115 9.99 8.76 -2.08
C LYS A 115 8.50 8.43 -2.20
N VAL A 116 8.12 7.27 -1.67
CA VAL A 116 6.73 6.83 -1.54
C VAL A 116 6.37 6.67 -0.07
N TYR A 117 5.12 6.91 0.27
CA TYR A 117 4.63 6.87 1.64
C TYR A 117 3.79 5.62 1.87
N GLY A 118 4.05 4.89 2.96
CA GLY A 118 3.32 3.69 3.35
C GLY A 118 2.58 3.89 4.67
N THR A 119 1.37 3.37 4.79
CA THR A 119 0.64 3.30 6.06
C THR A 119 0.04 1.92 6.22
N VAL A 120 0.20 1.32 7.39
CA VAL A 120 -0.45 0.04 7.73
C VAL A 120 -1.68 0.33 8.59
N LEU A 121 -2.83 -0.12 8.11
CA LEU A 121 -4.10 0.01 8.78
C LEU A 121 -4.55 -1.28 9.44
N SER A 122 -4.78 -1.17 10.73
CA SER A 122 -5.45 -2.14 11.56
C SER A 122 -6.87 -1.66 11.88
N ARG A 123 -7.70 -2.57 12.41
CA ARG A 123 -9.13 -2.34 12.66
C ARG A 123 -9.39 -1.09 13.51
N HIS A 124 -8.62 -0.87 14.57
CA HIS A 124 -8.83 0.26 15.49
C HIS A 124 -8.61 1.64 14.87
N GLN A 125 -7.91 1.73 13.74
CA GLN A 125 -7.64 3.00 13.05
C GLN A 125 -8.77 3.45 12.14
N HIS A 126 -9.72 2.56 11.80
CA HIS A 126 -10.77 2.89 10.83
C HIS A 126 -12.14 2.29 11.15
N LEU A 127 -12.27 1.49 12.21
CA LEU A 127 -13.55 1.01 12.73
C LEU A 127 -13.84 1.68 14.05
N VAL A 128 -15.06 2.18 14.18
CA VAL A 128 -15.51 2.92 15.37
C VAL A 128 -16.93 2.54 15.71
N ARG A 129 -17.25 2.48 17.00
CA ARG A 129 -18.62 2.28 17.46
C ARG A 129 -19.47 3.49 17.07
N LYS A 130 -20.71 3.23 16.63
CA LYS A 130 -21.63 4.29 16.16
C LYS A 130 -22.04 5.28 17.26
N THR A 131 -21.98 4.88 18.52
CA THR A 131 -22.46 5.68 19.67
C THR A 131 -21.42 6.67 20.19
N ASP A 132 -20.18 6.25 20.40
CA ASP A 132 -19.13 7.03 21.07
C ASP A 132 -17.83 7.15 20.26
N GLY A 133 -17.72 6.45 19.13
CA GLY A 133 -16.53 6.47 18.29
C GLY A 133 -15.38 5.59 18.77
N VAL A 134 -15.53 4.80 19.83
CA VAL A 134 -14.47 3.95 20.38
C VAL A 134 -14.40 2.61 19.65
N TYR A 135 -13.20 2.05 19.48
CA TYR A 135 -13.01 0.69 18.99
C TYR A 135 -12.81 -0.30 20.13
N ASP A 136 -13.60 -1.38 20.17
CA ASP A 136 -13.39 -2.53 21.06
C ASP A 136 -13.34 -3.79 20.19
N PRO A 137 -12.22 -4.54 20.16
CA PRO A 137 -12.08 -5.72 19.32
C PRO A 137 -12.98 -6.89 19.74
N ILE A 138 -13.22 -7.08 21.03
CA ILE A 138 -14.01 -8.21 21.55
C ILE A 138 -15.48 -7.98 21.26
N GLU A 139 -15.96 -6.74 21.43
CA GLU A 139 -17.33 -6.41 21.08
C GLU A 139 -17.53 -6.43 19.55
N TYR A 140 -16.61 -5.86 18.78
CA TYR A 140 -16.70 -5.87 17.31
C TYR A 140 -16.82 -7.30 16.74
N ASP A 141 -16.06 -8.26 17.28
CA ASP A 141 -16.14 -9.64 16.81
C ASP A 141 -17.49 -10.32 17.13
N LYS A 142 -18.22 -9.84 18.15
CA LYS A 142 -19.56 -10.36 18.54
C LYS A 142 -20.72 -9.58 17.92
N HIS A 143 -20.55 -8.26 17.77
CA HIS A 143 -21.57 -7.28 17.40
C HIS A 143 -21.04 -6.27 16.37
N PRO A 144 -20.61 -6.73 15.17
CA PRO A 144 -20.05 -5.84 14.15
C PRO A 144 -21.06 -4.78 13.66
N GLU A 145 -22.37 -5.03 13.81
CA GLU A 145 -23.45 -4.10 13.47
C GLU A 145 -23.44 -2.80 14.29
N LEU A 146 -22.80 -2.80 15.46
CA LEU A 146 -22.65 -1.61 16.31
C LEU A 146 -21.57 -0.65 15.80
N TYR A 147 -20.77 -1.08 14.82
CA TYR A 147 -19.62 -0.35 14.31
C TYR A 147 -19.85 0.17 12.89
N THR A 148 -19.10 1.20 12.54
CA THR A 148 -19.03 1.73 11.18
C THR A 148 -17.58 2.02 10.81
N SER A 149 -17.26 1.99 9.51
CA SER A 149 -15.93 2.35 9.04
C SER A 149 -15.83 3.83 8.70
N ARG A 150 -14.75 4.48 9.15
CA ARG A 150 -14.35 5.83 8.70
C ARG A 150 -13.34 5.83 7.56
N PHE A 151 -12.97 4.65 7.04
CA PHE A 151 -11.96 4.52 5.97
C PHE A 151 -12.24 5.42 4.76
N ASN A 152 -13.50 5.51 4.33
CA ASN A 152 -13.90 6.33 3.17
C ASN A 152 -13.61 7.83 3.34
N ASN A 153 -13.62 8.34 4.57
CA ASN A 153 -13.48 9.76 4.84
C ASN A 153 -12.06 10.11 5.30
N ASP A 154 -11.48 9.26 6.14
CA ASP A 154 -10.24 9.57 6.85
C ASP A 154 -9.00 9.04 6.11
N ILE A 155 -9.16 8.03 5.24
CA ILE A 155 -8.05 7.31 4.59
C ILE A 155 -8.15 7.37 3.07
N ALA A 156 -9.24 6.84 2.50
CA ALA A 156 -9.40 6.62 1.07
C ALA A 156 -9.13 7.87 0.20
N PRO A 157 -9.54 9.09 0.60
CA PRO A 157 -9.29 10.30 -0.19
C PRO A 157 -7.80 10.66 -0.30
N TYR A 158 -6.96 10.11 0.57
CA TYR A 158 -5.52 10.38 0.65
C TYR A 158 -4.69 9.17 0.24
N ALA A 159 -5.30 8.10 -0.28
CA ALA A 159 -4.62 6.89 -0.73
C ALA A 159 -4.47 6.90 -2.26
N THR A 160 -3.23 6.86 -2.76
CA THR A 160 -2.99 6.59 -4.19
C THR A 160 -3.28 5.13 -4.52
N CYS A 161 -2.93 4.21 -3.62
CA CYS A 161 -3.15 2.79 -3.76
C CYS A 161 -3.58 2.16 -2.43
N VAL A 162 -4.56 1.27 -2.48
CA VAL A 162 -4.97 0.44 -1.35
C VAL A 162 -4.56 -1.01 -1.61
N ILE A 163 -3.83 -1.59 -0.67
CA ILE A 163 -3.31 -2.94 -0.71
C ILE A 163 -4.09 -3.76 0.31
N ASN A 164 -4.96 -4.64 -0.19
CA ASN A 164 -5.72 -5.53 0.68
C ASN A 164 -4.83 -6.68 1.17
N GLY A 165 -4.34 -6.59 2.40
CA GLY A 165 -3.43 -7.55 3.03
C GLY A 165 -4.07 -8.44 4.10
N ILE A 166 -5.39 -8.63 4.03
CA ILE A 166 -6.21 -9.43 4.96
C ILE A 166 -6.18 -10.91 4.58
#